data_AF-A0A820QXB2-F1
#
_entry.id   AF-A0A820QXB2-F1
#
_cell.length_a   1.000
_cell.length_b   1.000
_cell.length_c   1.000
_cell.angle_alpha   90.00
_cell.angle_beta   90.00
_cell.angle_gamma   90.00
#
_symmetry.space_group_name_H-M   'P 1'
#
loop_
_entity.id
_entity.type
_entity.pdbx_description
1 polymer ?
#
loop_
_entity_poly.entity_id
_entity_poly.type
_entity_poly.pdbx_seq_one_letter_code
_entity_poly.pdbx_strand_id
1 'polypeptide(L)' 'MTFVSEWLTYAQDNRIITDDKNVLNMKNYDGFRENRHDQSILSLLAKKWNLTIYPDPSQRGNRQKRPYSTFFYHHRIRD' A
#
# COMPACT_ATOMS: atom_id res chain seq x y z
N MET A 1 4.75 -13.38 16.45
CA MET A 1 4.46 -12.06 15.84
C MET A 1 3.05 -12.09 15.27
N THR A 2 2.31 -11.00 15.36
CA THR A 2 1.01 -10.82 14.69
C THR A 2 1.20 -9.92 13.46
N PHE A 3 0.28 -10.00 12.50
CA PHE A 3 0.28 -9.12 11.32
C PHE A 3 0.41 -7.64 11.70
N VAL A 4 -0.39 -7.19 12.68
CA VAL A 4 -0.40 -5.80 13.14
C VAL A 4 0.93 -5.41 13.79
N SER A 5 1.53 -6.29 14.60
CA SER A 5 2.83 -6.00 15.24
C SER A 5 3.96 -5.84 14.22
N GLU A 6 3.94 -6.65 13.16
CA GLU A 6 4.94 -6.58 12.10
C GLU A 6 4.73 -5.35 11.21
N TRP A 7 3.48 -5.03 10.90
CA TRP A 7 3.14 -3.80 10.19
C TRP A 7 3.59 -2.56 10.96
N LEU A 8 3.33 -2.49 12.26
CA LEU A 8 3.79 -1.39 13.12
C LEU A 8 5.32 -1.28 13.13
N THR A 9 6.02 -2.41 13.19
CA THR A 9 7.49 -2.44 13.16
C THR A 9 8.03 -1.77 11.90
N TYR A 10 7.49 -2.11 10.73
CA TYR A 10 7.92 -1.48 9.47
C TYR A 10 7.43 -0.04 9.32
N ALA A 11 6.27 0.30 9.87
CA ALA A 11 5.76 1.67 9.86
C ALA A 11 6.56 2.64 10.74
N GLN A 12 7.34 2.11 11.69
CA GLN A 12 8.25 2.89 12.55
C GLN A 12 9.65 3.03 11.95
N ASP A 13 9.95 2.36 10.84
CA ASP A 13 11.25 2.49 10.17
C ASP A 13 11.23 3.70 9.23
N ASN A 14 12.00 4.75 9.58
CA ASN A 14 12.08 6.00 8.82
C ASN A 14 12.42 5.77 7.35
N ARG A 15 13.25 4.76 7.07
CA ARG A 15 13.73 4.43 5.71
C ARG A 15 12.61 3.91 4.80
N ILE A 16 11.49 3.51 5.38
CA ILE A 16 10.35 2.88 4.69
C ILE A 16 9.15 3.82 4.69
N ILE A 17 8.86 4.45 5.83
CA ILE A 17 7.67 5.30 6.02
C ILE A 17 7.84 6.73 5.48
N THR A 18 9.06 7.14 5.14
CA THR A 18 9.35 8.48 4.59
C THR A 18 9.94 8.42 3.18
N ASP A 19 10.16 9.59 2.59
CA ASP A 19 10.87 9.77 1.31
C ASP A 19 12.40 9.86 1.47
N ASP A 20 12.94 9.28 2.54
CA ASP A 20 14.37 9.18 2.75
C ASP A 20 15.08 8.58 1.54
N LYS A 21 16.29 9.08 1.29
CA LYS A 21 17.13 8.56 0.20
C LYS A 21 17.45 7.09 0.44
N ASN A 22 17.58 6.34 -0.65
CA ASN A 22 17.99 4.95 -0.61
C ASN A 22 19.32 4.78 0.14
N VAL A 23 19.29 3.97 1.20
CA VAL A 23 20.43 3.71 2.09
C VAL A 23 21.22 2.44 1.72
N LEU A 24 20.79 1.71 0.69
CA LEU A 24 21.42 0.46 0.24
C LEU A 24 22.67 0.70 -0.62
N ASN A 25 23.07 1.96 -0.84
CA ASN A 25 24.16 2.36 -1.74
C ASN A 25 24.02 1.79 -3.17
N MET A 26 22.79 1.43 -3.56
CA MET A 26 22.44 0.96 -4.90
C MET A 26 21.74 2.09 -5.65
N LYS A 27 21.81 2.06 -6.99
CA LYS A 27 20.97 2.92 -7.81
C LYS A 27 19.50 2.59 -7.54
N ASN A 28 18.68 3.62 -7.41
CA ASN A 28 17.24 3.45 -7.48
C ASN A 28 16.86 2.84 -8.84
N TYR A 29 15.79 2.05 -8.83
CA TYR A 29 15.21 1.57 -10.08
C TYR A 29 14.82 2.78 -10.95
N ASP A 30 15.18 2.79 -12.23
CA ASP A 30 14.99 3.95 -13.11
C ASP A 30 13.51 4.38 -13.24
N GLY A 31 12.58 3.43 -13.08
CA GLY A 31 11.13 3.70 -13.07
C GLY A 31 10.55 4.02 -11.69
N PHE A 32 11.36 4.09 -10.64
CA PHE A 32 10.91 4.42 -9.30
C PHE A 32 10.53 5.90 -9.23
N ARG A 33 9.29 6.17 -8.78
CA ARG A 33 8.83 7.53 -8.52
C ARG A 33 8.84 7.85 -7.03
N GLU A 34 8.08 7.06 -6.27
CA GLU A 34 7.93 7.21 -4.81
C GLU A 34 7.38 5.90 -4.24
N ASN A 35 7.61 5.67 -2.94
CA ASN A 35 6.88 4.66 -2.19
C ASN A 35 5.62 5.31 -1.61
N ARG A 36 4.48 4.63 -1.70
CA ARG A 36 3.28 5.05 -0.95
C ARG A 36 3.36 4.56 0.49
N HIS A 37 4.45 4.89 1.16
CA HIS A 37 4.74 4.65 2.58
C HIS A 37 4.00 3.44 3.17
N ASP A 38 3.03 3.70 4.04
CA ASP A 38 2.19 2.73 4.74
C ASP A 38 1.42 1.79 3.79
N GLN A 39 0.90 2.30 2.67
CA GLN A 39 0.20 1.51 1.66
C GLN A 39 1.10 0.44 1.02
N SER A 40 2.37 0.78 0.75
CA SER A 40 3.35 -0.18 0.22
C SER A 40 3.68 -1.27 1.25
N ILE A 41 3.88 -0.89 2.52
CA ILE A 41 4.13 -1.85 3.61
C ILE A 41 2.98 -2.83 3.73
N LEU A 42 1.74 -2.32 3.79
CA LEU A 42 0.53 -3.14 3.94
C LEU A 42 0.39 -4.14 2.78
N SER A 43 0.63 -3.68 1.54
CA SER A 43 0.50 -4.52 0.34
C SER A 43 1.52 -5.65 0.29
N LEU A 44 2.76 -5.40 0.74
CA LEU A 44 3.82 -6.42 0.81
C LEU A 44 3.56 -7.42 1.94
N LEU A 45 3.16 -6.93 3.12
CA LEU A 45 2.83 -7.81 4.24
C LEU A 45 1.61 -8.68 3.96
N ALA A 46 0.58 -8.16 3.31
CA ALA A 46 -0.59 -8.95 2.92
C ALA A 46 -0.21 -10.15 2.05
N LYS A 47 0.74 -9.97 1.11
CA LYS A 47 1.29 -11.08 0.30
C LYS A 47 2.11 -12.05 1.14
N LYS A 48 2.99 -11.54 2.02
CA LYS A 48 3.82 -12.36 2.92
C LYS A 48 2.96 -13.27 3.82
N TRP A 49 1.86 -12.74 4.33
CA TRP A 49 0.92 -13.44 5.21
C TRP A 49 -0.17 -14.22 4.47
N ASN A 50 -0.14 -14.25 3.13
CA ASN A 50 -1.14 -14.90 2.29
C ASN A 50 -2.59 -14.48 2.63
N LEU A 51 -2.80 -13.18 2.85
CA LEU A 51 -4.11 -12.62 3.19
C LEU A 51 -4.95 -12.42 1.93
N THR A 52 -6.25 -12.69 2.02
CA THR A 52 -7.22 -12.35 0.98
C THR A 52 -7.36 -10.83 0.90
N ILE A 53 -6.97 -10.26 -0.24
CA ILE A 53 -7.08 -8.82 -0.49
C ILE A 53 -8.43 -8.55 -1.15
N TYR A 54 -9.27 -7.76 -0.48
CA TYR A 54 -10.49 -7.28 -1.07
C TYR A 54 -10.21 -6.05 -1.94
N PRO A 55 -10.81 -5.99 -3.14
CA PRO A 55 -10.77 -4.81 -3.98
C PRO A 55 -11.25 -3.54 -3.26
N ASP A 56 -10.67 -2.39 -3.61
CA ASP A 56 -11.01 -1.08 -3.03
C ASP A 56 -12.53 -0.84 -2.98
N PRO A 57 -13.08 -0.46 -1.82
CA PRO A 57 -14.54 -0.35 -1.62
C PRO A 57 -15.16 0.85 -2.34
N SER A 58 -14.34 1.75 -2.91
CA SER A 58 -14.81 2.90 -3.68
C SER A 58 -15.05 2.57 -5.15
N GLN A 59 -15.51 3.58 -5.91
CA GLN A 59 -15.66 3.46 -7.37
C GLN A 59 -14.34 3.12 -8.08
N ARG A 60 -13.19 3.40 -7.46
CA ARG A 60 -11.87 3.12 -8.04
C ARG A 60 -11.55 1.63 -8.10
N GLY A 61 -12.12 0.81 -7.22
CA GLY A 61 -11.94 -0.63 -7.26
C GLY A 61 -12.78 -1.34 -8.32
N ASN A 62 -13.72 -0.67 -9.01
CA ASN A 62 -14.75 -1.30 -9.87
C ASN A 62 -14.18 -1.95 -11.16
N ARG A 63 -12.86 -2.08 -11.25
CA ARG A 63 -12.14 -2.69 -12.36
C ARG A 63 -12.34 -4.20 -12.45
N GLN A 64 -12.76 -4.85 -11.37
CA GLN A 64 -12.99 -6.30 -11.32
C GLN A 64 -14.46 -6.60 -11.05
N LYS A 65 -14.94 -7.74 -11.55
CA LYS A 65 -16.30 -8.24 -11.28
C LYS A 65 -16.36 -8.72 -9.83
N ARG A 66 -17.21 -8.11 -9.02
CA ARG A 66 -17.31 -8.39 -7.57
C ARG A 66 -18.75 -8.78 -7.20
N PRO A 67 -18.94 -9.61 -6.16
CA PRO A 67 -20.27 -10.03 -5.72
C PRO A 67 -21.01 -8.97 -4.88
N TYR A 68 -20.38 -7.83 -4.61
CA TYR A 68 -20.93 -6.74 -3.81
C TYR A 68 -20.78 -5.39 -4.52
N SER A 69 -21.67 -4.44 -4.21
CA SER A 69 -21.68 -3.09 -4.79
C SER A 69 -20.58 -2.20 -4.22
N THR A 70 -20.29 -1.10 -4.92
CA THR A 70 -19.47 0.00 -4.39
C THR A 70 -20.07 0.48 -3.07
N PHE A 71 -19.23 0.61 -2.05
CA PHE A 71 -19.68 0.98 -0.70
C PHE A 71 -19.77 2.50 -0.53
N PHE A 72 -18.79 3.25 -1.04
CA PHE A 72 -18.78 4.71 -0.99
C PHE A 72 -18.21 5.32 -2.27
N TYR A 73 -18.53 6.58 -2.54
CA TYR A 73 -17.97 7.32 -3.67
C TYR A 73 -16.98 8.37 -3.16
N HIS A 74 -15.74 8.32 -3.64
CA HIS A 74 -14.81 9.43 -3.41
C HIS A 74 -15.23 10.61 -4.28
N HIS A 75 -15.78 11.65 -3.66
CA HIS A 75 -16.23 12.88 -4.32
C HIS A 75 -15.09 13.84 -4.71
N ARG A 76 -13.84 13.58 -4.31
CA ARG A 76 -12.70 14.37 -4.79
C ARG A 76 -12.44 14.09 -6.27
N ILE A 77 -13.10 14.89 -7.11
CA ILE A 77 -12.65 15.26 -8.44
C ILE A 77 -11.38 16.10 -8.20
N ARG A 78 -10.27 15.77 -8.86
CA ARG A 78 -9.12 16.66 -8.90
C ARG A 78 -9.55 17.89 -9.70
N ASP A 79 -9.58 19.06 -9.08
CA ASP A 79 -9.41 20.32 -9.79
C ASP A 79 -7.99 20.38 -10.40
#